data_AF-A0A850R5X6-F1
#
_entry.id   AF-A0A850R5X6-F1
#
_cell.length_a   1.000
_cell.length_b   1.000
_cell.length_c   1.000
_cell.angle_alpha   90.00
_cell.angle_beta   90.00
_cell.angle_gamma   90.00
#
_symmetry.space_group_name_H-M   'P 1'
#
loop_
_entity.id
_entity.type
_entity.pdbx_description
1 polymer ?
#
loop_
_entity_poly.entity_id
_entity_poly.type
_entity_poly.pdbx_seq_one_letter_code
_entity_poly.pdbx_strand_id
1 'polypeptide(L)' 'MTPTRTRKASASKAAQQLDQLLAQIAQEHLFIETLETRNHDRLDFHDVGVWCVKSALMAAYQAGLAAGQNAAANQTA' A
#
# COMPACT_ATOMS: atom_id res chain seq x y z
N MET A 1 27.54 24.36 -14.56
CA MET A 1 26.12 23.99 -14.40
C MET A 1 26.01 22.48 -14.56
N THR A 2 25.97 21.75 -13.47
CA THR A 2 25.77 20.28 -13.47
C THR A 2 24.44 19.98 -12.79
N PRO A 3 23.50 19.29 -13.46
CA PRO A 3 22.30 18.80 -12.82
C PRO A 3 22.49 17.32 -12.48
N THR A 4 22.48 16.92 -11.21
CA THR A 4 22.22 15.50 -10.90
C THR A 4 21.61 15.35 -9.50
N ARG A 5 20.28 15.38 -9.44
CA ARG A 5 19.48 14.91 -8.30
C ARG A 5 18.44 13.91 -8.83
N THR A 6 18.79 12.63 -8.89
CA THR A 6 17.90 11.58 -9.43
C THR A 6 17.41 10.57 -8.39
N ARG A 7 17.82 10.63 -7.12
CA ARG A 7 17.32 9.70 -6.08
C ARG A 7 15.89 9.99 -5.56
N LYS A 8 15.33 11.18 -5.82
CA LYS A 8 14.02 11.57 -5.28
C LYS A 8 12.83 10.97 -6.06
N ALA A 9 12.98 10.77 -7.37
CA ALA A 9 11.89 10.32 -8.24
C ALA A 9 11.55 8.82 -8.09
N SER A 10 12.52 7.98 -7.70
CA SER A 10 12.27 6.54 -7.49
C SER A 10 11.58 6.27 -6.14
N ALA A 11 11.91 7.03 -5.10
CA ALA A 11 11.27 6.94 -3.80
C ALA A 11 9.77 7.33 -3.84
N SER A 12 9.39 8.32 -4.68
CA SER A 12 7.99 8.66 -4.86
C SER A 12 7.20 7.58 -5.60
N LYS A 13 7.82 6.92 -6.59
CA LYS A 13 7.16 5.83 -7.33
C LYS A 13 6.90 4.61 -6.45
N ALA A 14 7.85 4.22 -5.62
CA ALA A 14 7.67 3.11 -4.67
C ALA A 14 6.59 3.41 -3.63
N ALA A 15 6.53 4.65 -3.12
CA ALA A 15 5.45 5.07 -2.23
C ALA A 15 4.08 5.01 -2.92
N GLN A 16 3.97 5.52 -4.15
CA GLN A 16 2.73 5.44 -4.94
C GLN A 16 2.27 3.99 -5.19
N GLN A 17 3.21 3.09 -5.46
CA GLN A 17 2.90 1.66 -5.64
C GLN A 17 2.42 1.01 -4.34
N LEU A 18 3.01 1.39 -3.21
CA LEU A 18 2.55 0.95 -1.89
C LEU A 18 1.14 1.47 -1.60
N ASP A 19 0.88 2.76 -1.82
CA ASP A 19 -0.42 3.38 -1.60
C ASP A 19 -1.50 2.70 -2.45
N GLN A 20 -1.20 2.41 -3.72
CA GLN A 20 -2.12 1.70 -4.62
C GLN A 20 -2.40 0.27 -4.14
N LEU A 21 -1.38 -0.46 -3.68
CA LEU A 21 -1.53 -1.80 -3.12
C LEU A 21 -2.42 -1.79 -1.86
N LEU A 22 -2.17 -0.83 -0.95
CA LEU A 22 -2.97 -0.70 0.27
C LEU A 22 -4.42 -0.32 -0.04
N ALA A 23 -4.65 0.59 -0.98
CA ALA A 23 -5.99 0.95 -1.44
C ALA A 23 -6.74 -0.26 -2.03
N GLN A 24 -6.06 -1.09 -2.82
CA GLN A 24 -6.66 -2.31 -3.37
C GLN A 24 -7.05 -3.30 -2.25
N ILE A 25 -6.16 -3.54 -1.29
CA ILE A 25 -6.44 -4.43 -0.14
C ILE A 25 -7.63 -3.91 0.68
N ALA A 26 -7.70 -2.60 0.92
CA ALA A 26 -8.81 -1.97 1.64
C ALA A 26 -10.14 -2.11 0.89
N GLN A 27 -10.14 -1.92 -0.43
CA GLN A 27 -11.32 -2.09 -1.26
C GLN A 27 -11.82 -3.54 -1.28
N GLU A 28 -10.92 -4.50 -1.45
CA GLU A 28 -11.26 -5.92 -1.58
C GLU A 28 -11.71 -6.55 -0.25
N HIS A 29 -11.06 -6.21 0.86
CA HIS A 29 -11.28 -6.89 2.14
C HIS A 29 -12.09 -6.08 3.14
N LEU A 30 -12.00 -4.75 3.12
CA LEU A 30 -12.68 -3.86 4.07
C LEU A 30 -13.87 -3.14 3.44
N PHE A 31 -14.03 -3.20 2.10
CA PHE A 31 -15.05 -2.47 1.34
C PHE A 31 -14.96 -0.95 1.51
N ILE A 32 -13.74 -0.44 1.73
CA ILE A 32 -13.44 0.98 1.87
C ILE A 32 -12.95 1.49 0.51
N GLU A 33 -13.61 2.52 -0.03
CA GLU A 33 -13.29 3.05 -1.37
C GLU A 33 -11.91 3.74 -1.42
N THR A 34 -11.54 4.45 -0.35
CA THR A 34 -10.28 5.20 -0.26
C THR A 34 -9.72 5.19 1.15
N LEU A 35 -8.40 5.19 1.27
CA LEU A 35 -7.68 5.36 2.54
C LEU A 35 -7.30 6.83 2.80
N GLU A 36 -7.71 7.75 1.95
CA GLU A 36 -7.51 9.19 2.17
C GLU A 36 -8.40 9.70 3.31
N THR A 37 -7.80 10.46 4.24
CA THR A 37 -8.54 11.14 5.30
C THR A 37 -9.35 12.31 4.75
N ARG A 38 -10.66 12.30 4.97
CA ARG A 38 -11.61 13.29 4.45
C ARG A 38 -12.08 14.29 5.50
N ASN A 39 -11.69 14.11 6.77
CA ASN A 39 -12.11 14.91 7.92
C ASN A 39 -13.64 15.02 8.03
N HIS A 40 -14.32 13.91 7.78
CA HIS A 40 -15.77 13.83 7.79
C HIS A 40 -16.19 12.48 8.35
N ASP A 41 -16.88 12.48 9.50
CA ASP A 41 -17.13 11.26 10.28
C ASP A 41 -17.62 10.08 9.42
N ARG A 42 -18.68 10.27 8.64
CA ARG A 42 -19.27 9.21 7.81
C ARG A 42 -18.38 8.70 6.67
N LEU A 43 -17.32 9.44 6.33
CA LEU A 43 -16.39 9.08 5.26
C LEU A 43 -15.09 8.48 5.81
N ASP A 44 -14.77 8.72 7.09
CA ASP A 44 -13.52 8.25 7.73
C ASP A 44 -13.75 7.11 8.73
N PHE A 45 -14.97 6.94 9.26
CA PHE A 45 -15.31 5.85 10.17
C PHE A 45 -16.12 4.78 9.44
N HIS A 46 -15.60 3.55 9.45
CA HIS A 46 -16.22 2.39 8.82
C HIS A 46 -16.44 1.27 9.84
N ASP A 47 -17.65 0.74 9.89
CA ASP A 47 -17.94 -0.49 10.62
C ASP A 47 -17.46 -1.69 9.80
N VAL A 48 -16.42 -2.37 10.29
CA VAL A 48 -15.79 -3.50 9.60
C VAL A 48 -15.85 -4.77 10.44
N GLY A 49 -16.18 -5.89 9.79
CA GLY A 49 -16.14 -7.20 10.45
C GLY A 49 -14.73 -7.58 10.86
N VAL A 50 -14.56 -8.21 12.03
CA VAL A 50 -13.23 -8.66 12.50
C VAL A 50 -12.57 -9.66 11.55
N TRP A 51 -13.36 -10.43 10.79
CA TRP A 51 -12.86 -11.33 9.76
C TRP A 51 -12.33 -10.57 8.54
N CYS A 52 -12.96 -9.46 8.14
CA CYS A 52 -12.49 -8.57 7.09
C CYS A 52 -11.13 -7.97 7.45
N VAL A 53 -11.00 -7.47 8.69
CA VAL A 53 -9.73 -6.96 9.23
C VAL A 53 -8.64 -8.03 9.17
N LYS A 54 -8.95 -9.26 9.64
CA LYS A 54 -8.00 -10.37 9.58
C LYS A 54 -7.56 -10.66 8.14
N SER A 55 -8.49 -10.73 7.19
CA SER A 55 -8.18 -10.98 5.78
C SER A 55 -7.31 -9.87 5.17
N ALA A 56 -7.64 -8.59 5.43
CA ALA A 56 -6.85 -7.45 4.96
C ALA A 56 -5.41 -7.49 5.49
N LEU A 57 -5.23 -7.78 6.78
CA LEU A 57 -3.89 -7.89 7.40
C LEU A 57 -3.10 -9.07 6.82
N MET A 58 -3.75 -10.22 6.59
CA MET A 58 -3.10 -11.37 5.96
C MET A 58 -2.66 -11.06 4.53
N ALA A 59 -3.49 -10.37 3.74
CA ALA A 59 -3.17 -9.97 2.38
C ALA A 59 -1.99 -8.97 2.35
N ALA A 60 -2.00 -7.97 3.23
CA ALA A 60 -0.92 -7.00 3.36
C ALA A 60 0.41 -7.66 3.74
N TYR A 61 0.39 -8.61 4.67
CA TYR A 61 1.58 -9.36 5.07
C TYR A 61 2.15 -10.21 3.92
N GLN A 62 1.30 -10.94 3.19
CA GLN A 62 1.73 -11.74 2.05
C GLN A 62 2.31 -10.88 0.92
N ALA A 63 1.67 -9.74 0.62
CA ALA A 63 2.19 -8.80 -0.38
C ALA A 63 3.56 -8.23 0.03
N GLY A 64 3.75 -7.91 1.32
CA GLY A 64 5.03 -7.50 1.86
C GLY A 64 6.13 -8.56 1.73
N LEU A 65 5.81 -9.83 2.00
CA LEU A 65 6.75 -10.94 1.81
C LEU A 65 7.15 -11.11 0.35
N ALA A 66 6.18 -11.08 -0.57
CA ALA A 66 6.45 -11.19 -2.00
C ALA A 66 7.32 -10.02 -2.52
N ALA A 67 7.07 -8.80 -2.04
CA ALA A 67 7.89 -7.64 -2.38
C ALA A 67 9.35 -7.79 -1.91
N GLY A 68 9.56 -8.31 -0.70
CA GLY A 68 10.90 -8.59 -0.16
C GLY A 68 11.65 -9.67 -0.96
N GLN A 69 10.95 -10.74 -1.37
CA GLN A 69 11.52 -11.80 -2.21
C GLN A 69 11.93 -11.27 -3.60
N ASN A 70 11.07 -10.48 -4.24
CA ASN A 70 11.36 -9.86 -5.53
C ASN A 70 12.57 -8.90 -5.46
N ALA A 71 12.68 -8.14 -4.36
CA ALA A 71 13.82 -7.26 -4.14
C ALA A 71 15.13 -8.05 -3.99
N ALA A 72 15.11 -9.20 -3.31
CA ALA A 72 16.29 -10.07 -3.18
C ALA A 72 16.67 -10.73 -4.52
N ALA A 73 15.69 -11.22 -5.29
CA ALA A 73 15.93 -11.83 -6.60
C ALA A 73 16.55 -10.85 -7.62
N ASN A 74 16.09 -9.60 -7.63
CA ASN A 74 16.63 -8.54 -8.49
C ASN A 74 18.02 -8.03 -8.09
N GLN A 75 18.55 -8.42 -6.92
CA GLN A 75 19.92 -8.10 -6.51
C GLN A 75 20.92 -9.19 -6.89
N THR A 76 20.45 -10.39 -7.20
CA THR A 76 21.27 -11.55 -7.59
C THR A 76 21.37 -11.77 -9.10
N ALA A 77 20.63 -10.98 -9.89
CA ALA A 77 20.66 -10.96 -11.35
C ALA A 77 21.38 -9.69 -11.85
#